data_AF-A0A519Y6S1-F1
#
_entry.id   AF-A0A519Y6S1-F1
#
_cell.length_a   1.000
_cell.length_b   1.000
_cell.length_c   1.000
_cell.angle_alpha   90.00
_cell.angle_beta   90.00
_cell.angle_gamma   90.00
#
_symmetry.space_group_name_H-M   'P 1'
#
loop_
_entity.id
_entity.type
_entity.pdbx_description
1 polymer ?
#
loop_
_entity_poly.entity_id
_entity_poly.type
_entity_poly.pdbx_seq_one_letter_code
_entity_poly.pdbx_strand_id
1 'polypeptide(L)'
;MKYNCIIIDDNEIEGDLAEIYLKKIGSLEIKAVCRNSFEALKILSEEKIDIVFSDIDMPDISGIELFKNIKNPPVFIFITSHLEHAVESFEL
;
A
#
# COMPACT_ATOMS: atom_id res chain seq x y z
N MET A 1 19.05 -9.28 -3.02
CA MET A 1 18.03 -9.39 -1.96
C MET A 1 16.76 -8.75 -2.51
N LYS A 2 15.58 -9.33 -2.27
CA LYS A 2 14.30 -8.74 -2.70
C LYS A 2 13.57 -8.20 -1.48
N TYR A 3 12.81 -7.14 -1.67
CA TYR A 3 11.91 -6.56 -0.68
C TYR A 3 10.50 -7.06 -0.92
N ASN A 4 9.89 -7.66 0.10
CA ASN A 4 8.51 -8.09 0.03
C ASN A 4 7.61 -6.85 0.08
N CYS A 5 6.69 -6.75 -0.87
CA CYS A 5 5.78 -5.63 -0.93
C CYS A 5 4.34 -6.07 -1.22
N ILE A 6 3.40 -5.23 -0.81
CA ILE A 6 1.99 -5.35 -1.18
C ILE A 6 1.50 -4.04 -1.79
N ILE A 7 0.44 -4.14 -2.57
CA ILE A 7 -0.29 -3.02 -3.15
C ILE A 7 -1.67 -2.99 -2.50
N ILE A 8 -2.16 -1.83 -2.11
CA ILE A 8 -3.50 -1.64 -1.53
C ILE A 8 -4.19 -0.56 -2.33
N ASP A 9 -5.24 -0.94 -3.05
CA ASP A 9 -6.00 -0.04 -3.93
C ASP A 9 -7.38 -0.66 -4.17
N ASP A 10 -8.45 0.05 -3.82
CA ASP A 10 -9.82 -0.43 -4.03
C ASP A 10 -10.24 -0.35 -5.51
N ASN A 11 -9.52 0.43 -6.32
CA ASN A 11 -9.69 0.45 -7.75
C ASN A 11 -8.84 -0.66 -8.41
N GLU A 12 -9.54 -1.65 -8.99
CA GLU A 12 -8.90 -2.79 -9.64
C GLU A 12 -7.89 -2.38 -10.72
N ILE A 13 -8.26 -1.39 -11.55
CA ILE A 13 -7.45 -0.95 -12.69
C ILE A 13 -6.18 -0.24 -12.23
N GLU A 14 -6.28 0.58 -11.19
CA GLU A 14 -5.15 1.35 -10.65
C GLU A 14 -4.16 0.44 -9.92
N GLY A 15 -4.66 -0.48 -9.09
CA GLY A 15 -3.83 -1.49 -8.45
C GLY A 15 -3.11 -2.41 -9.45
N ASP A 16 -3.80 -2.84 -10.53
CA ASP A 16 -3.19 -3.65 -11.59
C ASP A 16 -2.11 -2.87 -12.36
N LEU A 17 -2.36 -1.59 -12.62
CA LEU A 17 -1.39 -0.72 -13.27
C LEU A 17 -0.13 -0.57 -12.41
N ALA A 18 -0.30 -0.32 -11.10
CA ALA A 18 0.81 -0.27 -10.15
C ALA A 18 1.58 -1.59 -10.14
N GLU A 19 0.89 -2.73 -10.13
CA GLU A 19 1.51 -4.06 -10.16
C GLU A 19 2.39 -4.26 -11.42
N ILE A 20 1.88 -3.88 -12.60
CA ILE A 20 2.62 -3.97 -13.87
C ILE A 20 3.92 -3.15 -13.83
N TYR A 21 3.90 -1.96 -13.24
CA TYR A 21 5.09 -1.12 -13.13
C TYR A 21 6.07 -1.64 -12.07
N LEU A 22 5.57 -2.04 -10.90
CA LEU A 22 6.39 -2.52 -9.80
C LEU A 22 7.06 -3.86 -10.13
N LYS A 23 6.41 -4.74 -10.91
CA LYS A 23 7.03 -5.98 -11.43
C LYS A 23 8.28 -5.75 -12.27
N LYS A 24 8.47 -4.56 -12.85
CA LYS A 24 9.68 -4.21 -13.62
C LYS A 24 10.88 -3.93 -12.72
N ILE A 25 10.65 -3.73 -11.43
CA ILE A 25 11.70 -3.44 -10.44
C ILE A 25 12.19 -4.78 -9.86
N GLY A 26 13.34 -5.26 -10.34
CA GLY A 26 13.86 -6.59 -9.98
C GLY A 26 14.19 -6.82 -8.50
N SER A 27 14.27 -5.74 -7.71
CA SER A 27 14.45 -5.79 -6.25
C SER A 27 13.16 -5.90 -5.45
N LEU A 28 11.98 -5.87 -6.09
CA LEU A 28 10.69 -6.04 -5.43
C LEU A 28 10.14 -7.46 -5.63
N GLU A 29 9.45 -7.96 -4.61
CA GLU A 29 8.63 -9.17 -4.67
C GLU A 29 7.22 -8.80 -4.22
N ILE A 30 6.27 -8.76 -5.16
CA ILE A 30 4.86 -8.46 -4.84
C ILE A 30 4.22 -9.72 -4.25
N LYS A 31 3.83 -9.65 -2.98
CA LYS A 31 3.20 -10.75 -2.22
C LYS A 31 1.68 -10.78 -2.41
N ALA A 32 1.07 -9.60 -2.52
CA ALA A 32 -0.37 -9.46 -2.71
C ALA A 32 -0.72 -8.11 -3.35
N VAL A 33 -1.87 -8.09 -4.03
CA VAL A 33 -2.61 -6.90 -4.40
C VAL A 33 -3.93 -6.97 -3.64
N CYS A 34 -4.13 -6.05 -2.71
CA CYS A 34 -5.26 -6.00 -1.77
C CYS A 34 -6.26 -4.94 -2.24
N ARG A 35 -7.56 -5.26 -2.19
CA ARG A 35 -8.64 -4.36 -2.64
C ARG A 35 -9.28 -3.55 -1.51
N ASN A 36 -8.80 -3.72 -0.30
CA ASN A 36 -9.27 -3.01 0.88
C ASN A 36 -8.27 -3.17 2.03
N SER A 37 -8.46 -2.33 3.05
CA SER A 37 -7.67 -2.32 4.28
C SER A 37 -7.71 -3.64 5.06
N PHE A 38 -8.82 -4.40 5.00
CA PHE A 38 -8.94 -5.67 5.75
C PHE A 38 -8.06 -6.78 5.16
N GLU A 39 -8.02 -6.90 3.83
CA GLU A 39 -7.11 -7.82 3.13
C GLU A 39 -5.66 -7.48 3.42
N ALA A 40 -5.32 -6.18 3.37
CA ALA A 40 -3.97 -5.73 3.67
C ALA A 40 -3.55 -6.07 5.11
N LEU A 41 -4.41 -5.78 6.10
CA LEU A 41 -4.15 -6.11 7.50
C LEU A 41 -3.94 -7.62 7.72
N LYS A 42 -4.70 -8.46 7.01
CA LYS A 42 -4.50 -9.90 7.06
C LYS A 42 -3.10 -10.28 6.57
N ILE A 43 -2.69 -9.81 5.40
CA ILE A 43 -1.35 -10.13 4.85
C ILE A 43 -0.24 -9.58 5.75
N LEU A 44 -0.38 -8.35 6.25
CA LEU A 44 0.58 -7.74 7.18
C LEU A 44 0.72 -8.52 8.51
N SER A 45 -0.31 -9.27 8.90
CA SER A 45 -0.28 -10.11 10.11
C SER A 45 0.31 -11.51 9.86
N GLU A 46 0.23 -12.01 8.62
CA GLU A 46 0.65 -13.36 8.24
C GLU A 46 2.07 -13.40 7.65
N GLU A 47 2.49 -12.31 7.00
CA GLU A 47 3.75 -12.23 6.27
C GLU A 47 4.60 -11.05 6.71
N LYS A 48 5.92 -11.20 6.57
CA LYS A 48 6.85 -10.08 6.71
C LYS A 48 6.86 -9.26 5.43
N ILE A 49 6.23 -8.09 5.48
CA ILE A 49 6.22 -7.09 4.41
C ILE A 49 7.22 -5.98 4.74
N ASP A 50 8.03 -5.60 3.75
CA ASP A 50 9.02 -4.54 3.88
C ASP A 50 8.47 -3.20 3.38
N ILE A 51 7.61 -3.22 2.35
CA ILE A 51 7.07 -2.02 1.69
C ILE A 51 5.56 -2.21 1.41
N VAL A 52 4.77 -1.17 1.67
CA VAL A 52 3.36 -1.09 1.28
C VAL A 52 3.20 0.07 0.32
N PHE A 53 2.63 -0.20 -0.85
CA PHE A 53 2.13 0.81 -1.76
C PHE A 53 0.63 0.94 -1.53
N SER A 54 0.15 2.08 -1.06
CA SER A 54 -1.25 2.24 -0.67
C SER A 54 -1.85 3.45 -1.35
N ASP A 55 -3.03 3.29 -1.94
CA ASP A 55 -3.89 4.43 -2.16
C ASP A 55 -4.29 5.07 -0.82
N ILE A 56 -4.58 6.37 -0.83
CA ILE A 56 -5.13 7.07 0.32
C ILE A 56 -6.65 7.03 0.30
N ASP A 57 -7.27 7.18 -0.87
CA ASP A 57 -8.70 7.42 -1.07
C ASP A 57 -9.52 6.13 -1.17
N MET A 58 -9.43 5.30 -0.12
CA MET A 58 -10.17 4.05 -0.05
C MET A 58 -11.49 4.17 0.75
N PRO A 59 -12.54 3.43 0.35
CA PRO A 59 -13.77 3.33 1.12
C PRO A 59 -13.51 2.64 2.48
N ASP A 60 -14.28 3.05 3.48
CA ASP A 60 -14.21 2.62 4.89
C ASP A 60 -13.03 3.14 5.71
N ILE A 61 -11.79 2.83 5.31
CA ILE A 61 -10.57 3.23 6.02
C ILE A 61 -9.57 3.76 5.00
N SER A 62 -9.20 5.03 5.14
CA SER A 62 -8.20 5.65 4.25
C SER A 62 -6.83 5.02 4.43
N GLY A 63 -5.96 5.13 3.43
CA GLY A 63 -4.57 4.64 3.53
C GLY A 63 -3.80 5.28 4.70
N ILE A 64 -4.09 6.56 4.99
CA ILE A 64 -3.50 7.29 6.13
C ILE A 64 -4.01 6.71 7.46
N GLU A 65 -5.31 6.47 7.59
CA GLU A 65 -5.88 5.86 8.79
C GLU A 65 -5.34 4.45 9.00
N LEU A 66 -5.24 3.64 7.94
CA LEU A 66 -4.62 2.33 7.99
C LEU A 66 -3.18 2.40 8.53
N PHE A 67 -2.35 3.30 7.97
CA PHE A 67 -0.98 3.51 8.43
C PHE A 67 -0.91 3.85 9.92
N LYS A 68 -1.73 4.79 10.39
CA LYS A 68 -1.78 5.22 11.81
C LYS A 68 -2.17 4.09 12.76
N ASN A 69 -2.94 3.10 12.30
CA ASN A 69 -3.41 1.98 13.11
C ASN A 69 -2.44 0.79 13.15
N ILE A 70 -1.42 0.75 12.28
CA ILE A 70 -0.43 -0.34 12.28
C ILE A 70 0.66 -0.04 13.30
N LYS A 71 0.92 -1.00 14.19
CA LYS A 71 2.04 -0.91 15.14
C LYS A 71 3.36 -1.26 14.44
N ASN A 72 4.31 -0.32 14.41
CA ASN A 72 5.58 -0.42 13.68
C ASN A 72 5.35 -0.74 12.19
N PRO A 73 4.77 0.20 11.43
CA PRO A 73 4.45 -0.03 10.04
C PRO A 73 5.73 -0.29 9.22
N PRO A 74 5.63 -1.10 8.15
CA PRO A 74 6.69 -1.17 7.13
C PRO A 74 6.84 0.19 6.44
N VAL A 75 7.75 0.28 5.47
CA VAL A 75 7.83 1.49 4.65
C VAL A 75 6.52 1.66 3.89
N PHE A 76 5.81 2.75 4.16
CA PHE A 76 4.58 3.11 3.45
C PHE A 76 4.89 4.12 2.35
N ILE A 77 4.43 3.81 1.14
CA ILE A 77 4.49 4.68 -0.02
C ILE A 77 3.05 4.95 -0.43
N PHE A 78 2.61 6.19 -0.22
CA PHE A 78 1.28 6.60 -0.63
C PHE A 78 1.26 6.90 -2.13
N ILE A 79 0.23 6.39 -2.79
CA ILE A 79 -0.18 6.72 -4.15
C ILE A 79 -1.48 7.49 -4.00
N THR A 80 -1.62 8.64 -4.65
CA THR A 80 -2.89 9.37 -4.65
C THR A 80 -2.93 10.28 -5.87
N SER A 81 -4.13 10.51 -6.38
CA SER A 81 -4.39 11.52 -7.42
C SER A 81 -4.76 12.89 -6.84
N HIS A 82 -4.92 12.99 -5.51
CA HIS A 82 -5.36 14.16 -4.77
C HIS A 82 -4.20 14.87 -4.07
N LEU A 83 -4.00 16.16 -4.38
CA LEU A 83 -2.86 16.93 -3.87
C LEU A 83 -2.92 17.15 -2.36
N GLU A 84 -4.12 17.38 -1.83
CA GLU A 84 -4.39 17.55 -0.40
C GLU A 84 -3.90 16.36 0.43
N HIS A 85 -4.16 15.13 -0.05
CA HIS A 85 -3.76 13.90 0.62
C HIS A 85 -2.25 13.67 0.56
N ALA A 86 -1.61 14.05 -0.55
CA ALA A 86 -0.16 14.01 -0.65
C ALA A 86 0.51 14.92 0.39
N VAL A 87 0.00 16.13 0.63
CA VAL A 87 0.54 17.04 1.65
C VAL A 87 0.38 16.46 3.05
N GLU A 88 -0.82 15.95 3.39
CA GLU A 88 -1.08 15.35 4.70
C GLU A 88 -0.12 14.19 5.02
N SER A 89 0.26 13.41 4.01
CA SER A 89 1.17 12.27 4.20
C SER A 89 2.58 12.63 4.70
N PHE A 90 3.03 13.88 4.51
CA PHE A 90 4.34 14.35 4.99
C PHE A 90 4.32 14.77 6.47
N GLU A 91 3.15 14.88 7.09
CA GLU A 91 2.98 15.28 8.49
C GLU A 91 2.85 14.07 9.45
N LEU A 92 3.01 12.85 8.93
CA LEU A 92 2.81 11.58 9.63
C LEU A 92 4.03 11.06 10.39
#